data_AF-A0A8S3IF25-F1
#
_entry.id   AF-A0A8S3IF25-F1
#
_cell.length_a   1.000
_cell.length_b   1.000
_cell.length_c   1.000
_cell.angle_alpha   90.00
_cell.angle_beta   90.00
_cell.angle_gamma   90.00
#
_symmetry.space_group_name_H-M   'P 1'
#
loop_
_entity.id
_entity.type
_entity.pdbx_description
1 polymer ?
#
loop_
_entity_poly.entity_id
_entity_poly.type
_entity_poly.pdbx_seq_one_letter_code
_entity_poly.pdbx_strand_id
1 'polypeptide(L)'
;PTKPFGDAKAQWSFSASGNSFAFTRQHDEDSSVAWTTNLDVYTVDLRTATQSPVCITCENIATDTDPSYSPTDENLLIYRSHSVPGYESDQYKVKVYNGSMNTKVTLLDNWDRSIQAMTWSPNGQSLYLEIGEEASNVIYYLVNIYTNHSVDLLIDNGTSHNIHPDATQEQTFVFTYDSLLQPANIYLYSWDGSIRALTNHNTALLSKVILSKEVEKFSFMGANNEAVWGWHVAPANGTNQRAPLAFLIHGGPQSSWYDAWGSGWNFQSYSAQGYAVIAINFHGSDSYGQNFTDS
;
A
#
# COMPACT_ATOMS: atom_id res chain seq x y z
N PRO A 1 15.66 -2.46 -13.01
CA PRO A 1 14.39 -2.90 -12.39
C PRO A 1 14.55 -4.28 -11.74
N THR A 2 13.95 -4.44 -10.56
CA THR A 2 14.04 -5.66 -9.74
C THR A 2 13.37 -6.86 -10.43
N LYS A 3 13.60 -8.09 -9.99
CA LYS A 3 12.85 -9.27 -10.48
C LYS A 3 12.15 -9.92 -9.28
N PRO A 4 10.96 -10.52 -9.45
CA PRO A 4 10.21 -10.67 -10.70
C PRO A 4 9.39 -9.44 -11.11
N PHE A 5 9.22 -8.44 -10.24
CA PHE A 5 8.28 -7.33 -10.40
C PHE A 5 8.85 -6.05 -11.05
N GLY A 6 9.93 -6.17 -11.82
CA GLY A 6 10.64 -5.01 -12.39
C GLY A 6 9.87 -4.22 -13.44
N ASP A 7 8.74 -4.73 -13.91
CA ASP A 7 7.79 -4.05 -14.77
C ASP A 7 6.65 -3.36 -13.99
N ALA A 8 6.60 -3.52 -12.66
CA ALA A 8 5.64 -2.84 -11.81
C ALA A 8 5.85 -1.33 -11.86
N LYS A 9 4.74 -0.59 -11.97
CA LYS A 9 4.72 0.88 -12.08
C LYS A 9 5.47 1.59 -10.94
N ALA A 10 5.68 0.93 -9.81
CA ALA A 10 6.34 1.48 -8.63
C ALA A 10 7.86 1.21 -8.60
N GLN A 11 8.54 1.05 -9.74
CA GLN A 11 10.00 0.80 -9.75
C GLN A 11 10.79 1.86 -10.52
N TRP A 12 10.12 2.88 -11.04
CA TRP A 12 10.74 3.96 -11.80
C TRP A 12 9.82 5.18 -11.92
N SER A 13 10.41 6.33 -12.23
CA SER A 13 9.69 7.59 -12.45
C SER A 13 10.48 8.52 -13.38
N PHE A 14 9.75 9.29 -14.19
CA PHE A 14 10.30 10.42 -14.95
C PHE A 14 10.01 11.72 -14.21
N SER A 15 10.92 12.69 -14.31
CA SER A 15 10.60 14.07 -13.92
C SER A 15 9.54 14.66 -14.86
N ALA A 16 8.84 15.70 -14.41
CA ALA A 16 7.77 16.35 -15.19
C ALA A 16 8.23 16.84 -16.58
N SER A 17 9.49 17.27 -16.71
CA SER A 17 10.07 17.65 -18.01
C SER A 17 10.54 16.48 -18.87
N GLY A 18 10.59 15.27 -18.32
CA GLY A 18 11.15 14.10 -18.99
C GLY A 18 12.67 14.16 -19.17
N ASN A 19 13.36 15.08 -18.49
CA ASN A 19 14.81 15.20 -18.57
C ASN A 19 15.54 14.29 -17.57
N SER A 20 14.86 13.85 -16.52
CA SER A 20 15.44 12.99 -15.48
C SER A 20 14.63 11.71 -15.37
N PHE A 21 15.33 10.61 -15.10
CA PHE A 21 14.75 9.30 -14.85
C PHE A 21 15.28 8.76 -13.54
N ALA A 22 14.42 8.14 -12.73
CA ALA A 22 14.78 7.45 -11.50
C ALA A 22 14.28 6.02 -11.57
N PHE A 23 15.03 5.06 -11.02
CA PHE A 23 14.63 3.67 -10.99
C PHE A 23 15.25 2.92 -9.81
N THR A 24 14.55 1.88 -9.38
CA THR A 24 15.03 0.94 -8.35
C THR A 24 15.82 -0.20 -9.00
N ARG A 25 16.91 -0.58 -8.34
CA ARG A 25 17.77 -1.69 -8.75
C ARG A 25 18.28 -2.43 -7.51
N GLN A 26 18.40 -3.75 -7.63
CA GLN A 26 19.22 -4.52 -6.70
C GLN A 26 20.66 -4.00 -6.70
N HIS A 27 21.23 -3.76 -5.52
CA HIS A 27 22.63 -3.39 -5.38
C HIS A 27 23.55 -4.56 -5.75
N ASP A 28 23.31 -5.71 -5.11
CA ASP A 28 24.13 -6.91 -5.26
C ASP A 28 23.81 -7.64 -6.58
N GLU A 29 24.84 -7.94 -7.36
CA GLU A 29 24.70 -8.58 -8.68
C GLU A 29 25.17 -10.05 -8.70
N ASP A 30 25.62 -10.56 -7.56
CA ASP A 30 26.14 -11.93 -7.43
C ASP A 30 25.14 -12.88 -6.76
N SER A 31 25.61 -14.06 -6.33
CA SER A 31 24.76 -15.06 -5.68
C SER A 31 24.20 -14.63 -4.32
N SER A 32 24.68 -13.54 -3.73
CA SER A 32 24.19 -13.01 -2.45
C SER A 32 22.81 -12.35 -2.56
N VAL A 33 22.33 -12.04 -3.78
CA VAL A 33 21.04 -11.39 -4.04
C VAL A 33 19.84 -12.04 -3.32
N ALA A 34 19.89 -13.35 -3.09
CA ALA A 34 18.82 -14.09 -2.40
C ALA A 34 18.81 -13.89 -0.87
N TRP A 35 19.84 -13.27 -0.30
CA TRP A 35 20.08 -13.14 1.14
C TRP A 35 20.08 -11.68 1.62
N THR A 36 19.73 -10.76 0.73
CA THR A 36 19.82 -9.32 0.95
C THR A 36 18.59 -8.63 0.39
N THR A 37 18.09 -7.65 1.14
CA THR A 37 17.00 -6.77 0.69
C THR A 37 17.54 -5.46 0.11
N ASN A 38 18.85 -5.37 -0.14
CA ASN A 38 19.53 -4.15 -0.57
C ASN A 38 19.09 -3.71 -1.98
N LEU A 39 18.08 -2.84 -1.99
CA LEU A 39 17.57 -2.16 -3.17
C LEU A 39 17.95 -0.70 -3.08
N ASP A 40 18.36 -0.17 -4.21
CA ASP A 40 18.83 1.20 -4.33
C ASP A 40 18.07 1.97 -5.40
N VAL A 41 17.88 3.25 -5.16
CA VAL A 41 17.36 4.22 -6.12
C VAL A 41 18.53 4.87 -6.86
N TYR A 42 18.45 4.81 -8.18
CA TYR A 42 19.39 5.44 -9.10
C TYR A 42 18.70 6.54 -9.90
N THR A 43 19.44 7.59 -10.24
CA THR A 43 18.98 8.67 -11.13
C THR A 43 19.83 8.77 -12.40
N VAL A 44 19.23 9.23 -13.49
CA VAL A 44 19.86 9.44 -14.79
C VAL A 44 19.38 10.77 -15.35
N ASP A 45 20.32 11.63 -15.77
CA ASP A 45 20.01 12.78 -16.62
C ASP A 45 19.96 12.34 -18.08
N LEU A 46 18.75 12.30 -18.64
CA LEU A 46 18.48 11.83 -19.99
C LEU A 46 18.99 12.77 -21.07
N ARG A 47 19.30 14.03 -20.74
CA ARG A 47 19.96 14.97 -21.67
C ARG A 47 21.42 14.59 -21.89
N THR A 48 22.00 13.87 -20.93
CA THR A 48 23.39 13.38 -20.96
C THR A 48 23.47 11.86 -20.87
N ALA A 49 22.46 11.15 -21.42
CA ALA A 49 22.22 9.70 -21.26
C ALA A 49 23.38 8.75 -21.65
N THR A 50 24.54 9.28 -22.03
CA THR A 50 25.80 8.53 -22.16
C THR A 50 26.53 8.32 -20.83
N GLN A 51 26.12 9.00 -19.76
CA GLN A 51 26.69 8.85 -18.42
C GLN A 51 26.07 7.67 -17.65
N SER A 52 26.86 7.07 -16.75
CA SER A 52 26.36 6.03 -15.85
C SER A 52 25.32 6.59 -14.86
N PRO A 53 24.30 5.80 -14.48
CA PRO A 53 23.36 6.19 -13.44
C PRO A 53 24.06 6.54 -12.12
N VAL A 54 23.54 7.53 -11.41
CA VAL A 54 24.03 7.94 -10.08
C VAL A 54 23.19 7.24 -9.02
N CYS A 55 23.83 6.44 -8.18
CA CYS A 55 23.16 5.88 -7.01
C CYS A 55 22.93 6.97 -5.98
N ILE A 56 21.68 7.21 -5.61
CA ILE A 56 21.35 8.22 -4.60
C ILE A 56 21.09 7.61 -3.23
N THR A 57 21.04 6.30 -3.04
CA THR A 57 20.73 5.66 -1.75
C THR A 57 21.75 4.62 -1.26
N CYS A 58 22.85 4.40 -1.99
CA CYS A 58 23.81 3.31 -1.74
C CYS A 58 24.44 3.28 -0.34
N GLU A 59 24.30 4.33 0.48
CA GLU A 59 24.69 4.29 1.87
C GLU A 59 23.76 3.46 2.77
N ASN A 60 22.51 3.25 2.34
CA ASN A 60 21.55 2.39 3.01
C ASN A 60 21.69 0.97 2.46
N ILE A 61 21.98 0.01 3.33
CA ILE A 61 22.11 -1.40 2.93
C ILE A 61 20.81 -2.19 3.13
N ALA A 62 19.70 -1.49 3.38
CA ALA A 62 18.34 -2.03 3.42
C ALA A 62 17.59 -1.71 2.10
N THR A 63 16.26 -1.76 2.12
CA THR A 63 15.44 -1.54 0.92
C THR A 63 15.14 -0.06 0.69
N ASP A 64 15.56 0.51 -0.44
CA ASP A 64 15.05 1.76 -0.98
C ASP A 64 14.37 1.53 -2.34
N THR A 65 13.13 1.98 -2.48
CA THR A 65 12.29 1.65 -3.63
C THR A 65 11.24 2.72 -3.94
N ASP A 66 10.49 2.52 -5.02
CA ASP A 66 9.34 3.33 -5.43
C ASP A 66 9.67 4.82 -5.60
N PRO A 67 10.71 5.16 -6.37
CA PRO A 67 11.05 6.55 -6.61
C PRO A 67 9.92 7.26 -7.38
N SER A 68 9.59 8.48 -6.99
CA SER A 68 8.59 9.32 -7.66
C SER A 68 9.01 10.78 -7.66
N TYR A 69 9.24 11.36 -8.84
CA TYR A 69 9.59 12.77 -8.95
C TYR A 69 8.39 13.66 -8.63
N SER A 70 8.67 14.82 -8.02
CA SER A 70 7.64 15.84 -7.83
C SER A 70 7.07 16.28 -9.18
N PRO A 71 5.75 16.48 -9.27
CA PRO A 71 5.12 17.01 -10.47
C PRO A 71 5.46 18.49 -10.73
N THR A 72 5.99 19.20 -9.73
CA THR A 72 6.23 20.66 -9.80
C THR A 72 7.68 21.09 -9.56
N ASP A 73 8.55 20.20 -9.05
CA ASP A 73 9.97 20.48 -8.82
C ASP A 73 10.85 19.35 -9.36
N GLU A 74 11.68 19.65 -10.36
CA GLU A 74 12.57 18.68 -11.01
C GLU A 74 13.69 18.15 -10.11
N ASN A 75 14.01 18.85 -9.02
CA ASN A 75 15.06 18.46 -8.09
C ASN A 75 14.55 17.59 -6.95
N LEU A 76 13.23 17.41 -6.84
CA LEU A 76 12.61 16.75 -5.71
C LEU A 76 12.13 15.35 -6.11
N LEU A 77 12.56 14.35 -5.36
CA LEU A 77 12.19 12.95 -5.53
C LEU A 77 11.76 12.39 -4.17
N ILE A 78 10.63 11.70 -4.10
CA ILE A 78 10.30 10.86 -2.95
C ILE A 78 10.65 9.40 -3.26
N TYR A 79 10.94 8.62 -2.23
CA TYR A 79 11.08 7.17 -2.30
C TYR A 79 10.65 6.53 -0.98
N ARG A 80 10.32 5.25 -1.00
CA ARG A 80 10.06 4.44 0.19
C ARG A 80 11.37 3.82 0.68
N SER A 81 11.55 3.75 1.99
CA SER A 81 12.81 3.34 2.62
C SER A 81 12.59 2.46 3.85
N HIS A 82 13.28 1.33 3.91
CA HIS A 82 13.53 0.53 5.11
C HIS A 82 14.82 0.97 5.80
N SER A 83 14.93 0.68 7.09
CA SER A 83 16.10 0.91 7.93
C SER A 83 16.81 -0.38 8.36
N VAL A 84 16.14 -1.53 8.30
CA VAL A 84 16.66 -2.82 8.77
C VAL A 84 17.03 -3.74 7.60
N PRO A 85 18.32 -4.02 7.37
CA PRO A 85 18.77 -4.89 6.28
C PRO A 85 18.28 -6.34 6.47
N GLY A 86 17.84 -6.97 5.38
CA GLY A 86 17.38 -8.36 5.39
C GLY A 86 15.98 -8.55 5.97
N TYR A 87 15.33 -7.50 6.45
CA TYR A 87 13.97 -7.57 6.99
C TYR A 87 12.95 -7.07 5.96
N GLU A 88 12.31 -8.01 5.26
CA GLU A 88 11.33 -7.72 4.20
C GLU A 88 10.06 -7.01 4.69
N SER A 89 9.81 -7.03 6.00
CA SER A 89 8.62 -6.46 6.63
C SER A 89 8.94 -5.33 7.60
N ASP A 90 10.15 -4.77 7.47
CA ASP A 90 10.47 -3.51 8.12
C ASP A 90 9.51 -2.39 7.68
N GLN A 91 9.44 -1.32 8.46
CA GLN A 91 8.53 -0.24 8.17
C GLN A 91 9.01 0.55 6.95
N TYR A 92 8.18 0.65 5.92
CA TYR A 92 8.40 1.64 4.87
C TYR A 92 8.11 3.03 5.39
N LYS A 93 9.13 3.88 5.39
CA LYS A 93 9.03 5.33 5.59
C LYS A 93 9.07 6.05 4.25
N VAL A 94 8.55 7.28 4.21
CA VAL A 94 8.74 8.19 3.07
C VAL A 94 10.02 8.99 3.28
N LYS A 95 10.92 8.97 2.31
CA LYS A 95 12.09 9.86 2.25
C LYS A 95 11.96 10.82 1.08
N VAL A 96 12.40 12.05 1.29
CA VAL A 96 12.50 13.11 0.29
C VAL A 96 13.97 13.35 -0.02
N TYR A 97 14.35 13.22 -1.28
CA TYR A 97 15.67 13.58 -1.80
C TYR A 97 15.59 14.91 -2.55
N ASN A 98 16.46 15.85 -2.19
CA ASN A 98 16.68 17.09 -2.92
C ASN A 98 18.00 17.02 -3.70
N GLY A 99 17.90 16.88 -5.02
CA GLY A 99 19.05 16.74 -5.90
C GLY A 99 19.93 17.99 -6.01
N SER A 100 19.39 19.19 -5.76
CA SER A 100 20.16 20.43 -5.81
C SER A 100 21.11 20.57 -4.62
N MET A 101 20.68 20.10 -3.45
CA MET A 101 21.43 20.17 -2.20
C MET A 101 22.13 18.86 -1.85
N ASN A 102 21.79 17.78 -2.55
CA ASN A 102 22.18 16.41 -2.23
C ASN A 102 21.84 16.02 -0.77
N THR A 103 20.62 16.34 -0.34
CA THR A 103 20.12 16.06 1.02
C THR A 103 18.93 15.12 1.00
N LYS A 104 18.76 14.38 2.09
CA LYS A 104 17.65 13.44 2.32
C LYS A 104 16.98 13.75 3.66
N VAL A 105 15.66 13.70 3.68
CA VAL A 105 14.85 13.90 4.88
C VAL A 105 13.80 12.80 4.96
N THR A 106 13.64 12.18 6.13
CA THR A 106 12.54 11.26 6.40
C THR A 106 11.31 12.06 6.82
N LEU A 107 10.16 11.80 6.20
CA LEU A 107 8.86 12.34 6.63
C LEU A 107 8.22 11.37 7.62
N LEU A 108 7.40 11.91 8.52
CA LEU A 108 6.60 11.11 9.46
C LEU A 108 7.44 10.16 10.33
N ASP A 109 8.54 10.66 10.90
CA ASP A 109 9.50 9.83 11.64
C ASP A 109 8.84 9.06 12.81
N ASN A 110 7.90 9.70 13.52
CA ASN A 110 7.14 9.12 14.64
C ASN A 110 5.92 8.28 14.23
N TRP A 111 5.63 8.17 12.94
CA TRP A 111 4.51 7.37 12.45
C TRP A 111 4.86 5.89 12.49
N ASP A 112 3.94 5.02 12.92
CA ASP A 112 4.23 3.61 13.19
C ASP A 112 3.61 2.63 12.17
N ARG A 113 2.76 3.10 11.26
CA ARG A 113 2.20 2.29 10.15
C ARG A 113 3.16 2.26 8.96
N SER A 114 3.28 1.13 8.29
CA SER A 114 4.10 1.01 7.08
C SER A 114 3.39 1.67 5.87
N ILE A 115 4.13 2.46 5.09
CA ILE A 115 3.59 3.13 3.89
C ILE A 115 3.58 2.15 2.72
N GLN A 116 2.38 1.76 2.28
CA GLN A 116 2.19 0.76 1.21
C GLN A 116 2.36 1.37 -0.18
N ALA A 117 1.89 2.60 -0.38
CA ALA A 117 2.10 3.37 -1.60
C ALA A 117 2.04 4.86 -1.31
N MET A 118 2.61 5.66 -2.22
CA MET A 118 2.64 7.12 -2.11
C MET A 118 2.43 7.76 -3.48
N THR A 119 1.56 8.77 -3.52
CA THR A 119 1.23 9.51 -4.74
C THR A 119 1.26 11.01 -4.47
N TRP A 120 1.96 11.76 -5.32
CA TRP A 120 1.97 13.23 -5.23
C TRP A 120 0.59 13.85 -5.43
N SER A 121 0.28 14.87 -4.65
CA SER A 121 -0.75 15.84 -5.04
C SER A 121 -0.33 16.61 -6.30
N PRO A 122 -1.28 17.11 -7.11
CA PRO A 122 -0.95 17.88 -8.32
C PRO A 122 -0.06 19.10 -8.09
N ASN A 123 -0.18 19.73 -6.91
CA ASN A 123 0.64 20.88 -6.54
C ASN A 123 2.09 20.50 -6.14
N GLY A 124 2.40 19.22 -5.99
CA GLY A 124 3.73 18.71 -5.62
C GLY A 124 4.20 19.09 -4.21
N GLN A 125 3.27 19.44 -3.31
CA GLN A 125 3.57 19.82 -1.92
C GLN A 125 3.01 18.84 -0.91
N SER A 126 2.14 17.92 -1.31
CA SER A 126 1.45 16.97 -0.43
C SER A 126 1.49 15.56 -1.02
N LEU A 127 1.19 14.55 -0.21
CA LEU A 127 1.14 13.16 -0.64
C LEU A 127 -0.19 12.52 -0.23
N TYR A 128 -0.74 11.70 -1.11
CA TYR A 128 -1.68 10.65 -0.75
C TYR A 128 -0.88 9.41 -0.35
N LEU A 129 -1.21 8.82 0.79
CA LEU A 129 -0.55 7.65 1.35
C LEU A 129 -1.57 6.51 1.48
N GLU A 130 -1.26 5.36 0.90
CA GLU A 130 -1.99 4.11 1.14
C GLU A 130 -1.34 3.40 2.33
N ILE A 131 -2.14 3.06 3.34
CA ILE A 131 -1.65 2.54 4.62
C ILE A 131 -2.53 1.37 5.08
N GLY A 132 -1.90 0.29 5.53
CA GLY A 132 -2.60 -0.79 6.21
C GLY A 132 -3.01 -0.35 7.62
N GLU A 133 -4.30 -0.40 7.93
CA GLU A 133 -4.85 -0.05 9.23
C GLU A 133 -6.00 -0.97 9.62
N GLU A 134 -5.76 -1.78 10.65
CA GLU A 134 -6.72 -2.67 11.29
C GLU A 134 -7.55 -3.49 10.28
N ALA A 135 -6.90 -4.26 9.41
CA ALA A 135 -7.57 -5.02 8.36
C ALA A 135 -8.22 -4.18 7.23
N SER A 136 -7.85 -2.92 7.04
CA SER A 136 -8.22 -2.10 5.87
C SER A 136 -6.98 -1.50 5.22
N ASN A 137 -7.04 -1.18 3.92
CA ASN A 137 -6.02 -0.34 3.27
C ASN A 137 -6.62 1.04 3.02
N VAL A 138 -6.29 1.97 3.90
CA VAL A 138 -6.88 3.29 4.05
C VAL A 138 -6.09 4.34 3.25
N ILE A 139 -6.72 5.49 3.00
CA ILE A 139 -6.06 6.64 2.35
C ILE A 139 -5.88 7.76 3.35
N TYR A 140 -4.63 8.14 3.59
CA TYR A 140 -4.26 9.35 4.29
C TYR A 140 -3.77 10.43 3.31
N TYR A 141 -3.92 11.69 3.70
CA TYR A 141 -3.37 12.84 3.00
C TYR A 141 -2.36 13.57 3.89
N LEU A 142 -1.09 13.52 3.50
CA LEU A 142 0.00 14.25 4.12
C LEU A 142 0.05 15.66 3.53
N VAL A 143 -0.34 16.66 4.32
CA VAL A 143 -0.31 18.07 3.94
C VAL A 143 1.11 18.62 4.12
N ASN A 144 1.65 19.26 3.07
CA ASN A 144 2.91 20.02 3.11
C ASN A 144 4.14 19.21 3.57
N ILE A 145 4.85 18.63 2.62
CA ILE A 145 6.06 17.83 2.88
C ILE A 145 7.27 18.63 3.39
N TYR A 146 7.22 19.96 3.43
CA TYR A 146 8.37 20.79 3.79
C TYR A 146 8.42 21.09 5.30
N THR A 147 7.37 21.71 5.85
CA THR A 147 7.32 22.13 7.26
C THR A 147 5.89 22.11 7.79
N ASN A 148 5.73 21.87 9.09
CA ASN A 148 4.43 21.83 9.77
C ASN A 148 3.42 20.87 9.09
N HIS A 149 3.87 19.68 8.70
CA HIS A 149 2.99 18.72 8.07
C HIS A 149 1.88 18.24 9.01
N SER A 150 0.71 17.96 8.44
CA SER A 150 -0.41 17.27 9.09
C SER A 150 -0.83 16.07 8.25
N VAL A 151 -1.49 15.10 8.88
CA VAL A 151 -1.95 13.87 8.23
C VAL A 151 -3.45 13.76 8.46
N ASP A 152 -4.22 13.78 7.38
CA ASP A 152 -5.68 13.70 7.41
C ASP A 152 -6.14 12.34 6.86
N LEU A 153 -7.03 11.65 7.57
CA LEU A 153 -7.65 10.41 7.09
C LEU A 153 -8.77 10.75 6.10
N LEU A 154 -8.69 10.24 4.87
CA LEU A 154 -9.68 10.48 3.82
C LEU A 154 -10.62 9.30 3.61
N ILE A 155 -10.11 8.07 3.68
CA ILE A 155 -10.89 6.83 3.51
C ILE A 155 -10.45 5.85 4.59
N ASP A 156 -11.39 5.34 5.40
CA ASP A 156 -11.13 4.59 6.64
C ASP A 156 -11.57 3.12 6.60
N ASN A 157 -12.01 2.62 5.44
CA ASN A 157 -12.56 1.28 5.29
C ASN A 157 -12.23 0.66 3.93
N GLY A 158 -12.54 -0.64 3.80
CA GLY A 158 -12.26 -1.41 2.60
C GLY A 158 -10.77 -1.46 2.29
N THR A 159 -10.47 -1.65 1.01
CA THR A 159 -9.10 -1.66 0.51
C THR A 159 -9.02 -0.75 -0.71
N SER A 160 -8.26 0.34 -0.56
CA SER A 160 -8.02 1.33 -1.60
C SER A 160 -6.65 1.14 -2.25
N HIS A 161 -6.56 1.34 -3.55
CA HIS A 161 -5.34 1.18 -4.33
C HIS A 161 -5.26 2.16 -5.50
N ASN A 162 -4.07 2.37 -6.05
CA ASN A 162 -3.84 3.03 -7.34
C ASN A 162 -4.46 4.44 -7.40
N ILE A 163 -4.10 5.30 -6.45
CA ILE A 163 -4.59 6.69 -6.41
C ILE A 163 -4.08 7.49 -7.60
N HIS A 164 -4.99 8.20 -8.27
CA HIS A 164 -4.75 9.09 -9.40
C HIS A 164 -5.45 10.44 -9.17
N PRO A 165 -4.75 11.44 -8.62
CA PRO A 165 -5.30 12.77 -8.40
C PRO A 165 -5.66 13.48 -9.70
N ASP A 166 -6.75 14.24 -9.71
CA ASP A 166 -7.10 15.06 -10.86
C ASP A 166 -6.19 16.29 -10.90
N ALA A 167 -5.36 16.38 -11.94
CA ALA A 167 -4.45 17.51 -12.15
C ALA A 167 -5.17 18.83 -12.50
N THR A 168 -6.45 18.77 -12.87
CA THR A 168 -7.28 19.92 -13.27
C THR A 168 -8.25 20.36 -12.17
N GLN A 169 -8.63 19.44 -11.29
CA GLN A 169 -9.49 19.70 -10.12
C GLN A 169 -8.77 19.24 -8.87
N GLU A 170 -8.05 20.15 -8.21
CA GLU A 170 -7.24 19.88 -7.00
C GLU A 170 -8.00 19.18 -5.86
N GLN A 171 -9.33 19.13 -5.95
CA GLN A 171 -10.23 18.58 -4.94
C GLN A 171 -10.90 17.25 -5.34
N THR A 172 -10.30 16.46 -6.22
CA THR A 172 -10.73 15.08 -6.47
C THR A 172 -9.57 14.14 -6.78
N PHE A 173 -9.79 12.85 -6.55
CA PHE A 173 -8.92 11.80 -7.07
C PHE A 173 -9.73 10.57 -7.47
N VAL A 174 -9.19 9.83 -8.43
CA VAL A 174 -9.71 8.53 -8.84
C VAL A 174 -8.86 7.44 -8.18
N PHE A 175 -9.48 6.35 -7.77
CA PHE A 175 -8.79 5.23 -7.14
C PHE A 175 -9.52 3.92 -7.43
N THR A 176 -8.82 2.81 -7.27
CA THR A 176 -9.44 1.48 -7.24
C THR A 176 -9.79 1.12 -5.82
N TYR A 177 -10.97 0.54 -5.62
CA TYR A 177 -11.45 0.12 -4.32
C TYR A 177 -12.12 -1.25 -4.41
N ASP A 178 -11.83 -2.11 -3.45
CA ASP A 178 -12.47 -3.40 -3.24
C ASP A 178 -12.80 -3.66 -1.78
N SER A 179 -13.59 -4.69 -1.55
CA SER A 179 -13.93 -5.18 -0.22
C SER A 179 -14.28 -6.67 -0.27
N LEU A 180 -14.51 -7.29 0.90
CA LEU A 180 -15.00 -8.67 0.99
C LEU A 180 -16.37 -8.89 0.32
N LEU A 181 -17.06 -7.81 -0.06
CA LEU A 181 -18.36 -7.82 -0.71
C LEU A 181 -18.31 -7.47 -2.20
N GLN A 182 -17.20 -6.96 -2.71
CA GLN A 182 -17.08 -6.59 -4.12
C GLN A 182 -15.63 -6.64 -4.65
N PRO A 183 -15.40 -7.14 -5.88
CA PRO A 183 -14.13 -6.99 -6.57
C PRO A 183 -13.81 -5.53 -6.86
N ALA A 184 -12.53 -5.28 -7.16
CA ALA A 184 -12.01 -3.96 -7.49
C ALA A 184 -12.84 -3.27 -8.57
N ASN A 185 -13.18 -2.01 -8.28
CA ASN A 185 -13.93 -1.12 -9.14
C ASN A 185 -13.34 0.30 -9.03
N ILE A 186 -13.61 1.15 -10.01
CA ILE A 186 -13.03 2.51 -10.05
C ILE A 186 -13.99 3.49 -9.38
N TYR A 187 -13.47 4.29 -8.47
CA TYR A 187 -14.22 5.29 -7.70
C TYR A 187 -13.59 6.67 -7.83
N LEU A 188 -14.43 7.70 -7.70
CA LEU A 188 -14.06 9.09 -7.54
C LEU A 188 -14.29 9.50 -6.09
N TYR A 189 -13.26 10.05 -5.45
CA TYR A 189 -13.36 10.75 -4.17
C TYR A 189 -13.39 12.26 -4.42
N SER A 190 -14.22 12.99 -3.67
CA SER A 190 -14.24 14.45 -3.63
C SER A 190 -13.95 14.94 -2.21
N TRP A 191 -13.38 16.13 -2.06
CA TRP A 191 -12.95 16.66 -0.75
C TRP A 191 -14.08 16.96 0.25
N ASP A 192 -15.34 16.88 -0.18
CA ASP A 192 -16.48 16.87 0.73
C ASP A 192 -16.71 15.50 1.42
N GLY A 193 -15.84 14.52 1.14
CA GLY A 193 -15.91 13.15 1.63
C GLY A 193 -16.78 12.23 0.78
N SER A 194 -17.37 12.72 -0.32
CA SER A 194 -18.21 11.90 -1.18
C SER A 194 -17.38 10.91 -2.02
N ILE A 195 -17.85 9.67 -2.05
CA ILE A 195 -17.27 8.58 -2.85
C ILE A 195 -18.32 8.09 -3.84
N ARG A 196 -17.98 8.07 -5.14
CA ARG A 196 -18.89 7.64 -6.20
C ARG A 196 -18.22 6.67 -7.15
N ALA A 197 -18.87 5.53 -7.41
CA ALA A 197 -18.42 4.60 -8.43
C ALA A 197 -18.43 5.25 -9.83
N LEU A 198 -17.34 5.10 -10.57
CA LEU A 198 -17.21 5.50 -11.97
C LEU A 198 -17.48 4.34 -12.92
N THR A 199 -17.25 3.11 -12.47
CA THR A 199 -17.46 1.90 -13.25
C THR A 199 -18.38 0.92 -12.52
N ASN A 200 -18.81 -0.12 -13.22
CA ASN A 200 -19.70 -1.16 -12.67
C ASN A 200 -19.42 -2.52 -13.33
N HIS A 201 -18.16 -2.77 -13.71
CA HIS A 201 -17.76 -3.90 -14.56
C HIS A 201 -18.23 -5.26 -14.03
N ASN A 202 -18.25 -5.42 -12.72
CA ASN A 202 -18.58 -6.68 -12.07
C ASN A 202 -20.06 -6.82 -11.68
N THR A 203 -20.87 -5.77 -11.77
CA THR A 203 -22.27 -5.79 -11.26
C THR A 203 -23.12 -6.88 -11.88
N ALA A 204 -23.01 -7.10 -13.20
CA ALA A 204 -23.79 -8.11 -13.91
C ALA A 204 -23.34 -9.56 -13.63
N LEU A 205 -22.11 -9.76 -13.16
CA LEU A 205 -21.60 -11.06 -12.74
C LEU A 205 -21.96 -11.32 -11.27
N LEU A 206 -21.78 -10.31 -10.41
CA LEU A 206 -22.12 -10.40 -8.99
C LEU A 206 -23.61 -10.66 -8.76
N SER A 207 -24.48 -10.16 -9.64
CA SER A 207 -25.93 -10.46 -9.56
C SER A 207 -26.28 -11.93 -9.83
N LYS A 208 -25.34 -12.73 -10.33
CA LYS A 208 -25.52 -14.16 -10.62
C LYS A 208 -24.94 -15.08 -9.55
N VAL A 209 -24.28 -14.54 -8.53
CA VAL A 209 -23.67 -15.32 -7.45
C VAL A 209 -24.32 -14.96 -6.11
N ILE A 210 -24.41 -15.96 -5.23
CA ILE A 210 -24.86 -15.76 -3.85
C ILE A 210 -23.62 -15.43 -3.02
N LEU A 211 -23.58 -14.21 -2.50
CA LEU A 211 -22.58 -13.78 -1.54
C LEU A 211 -23.24 -13.70 -0.16
N SER A 212 -22.51 -14.06 0.88
CA SER A 212 -22.92 -13.73 2.23
C SER A 212 -22.93 -12.21 2.40
N LYS A 213 -24.03 -11.71 2.95
CA LYS A 213 -24.20 -10.31 3.35
C LYS A 213 -23.81 -10.06 4.80
N GLU A 214 -23.59 -11.14 5.55
CA GLU A 214 -23.16 -11.11 6.95
C GLU A 214 -21.64 -11.25 6.96
N VAL A 215 -20.97 -10.11 6.81
CA VAL A 215 -19.52 -9.94 6.93
C VAL A 215 -19.27 -8.97 8.08
N GLU A 216 -18.59 -9.44 9.12
CA GLU A 216 -18.40 -8.70 10.37
C GLU A 216 -16.91 -8.62 10.71
N LYS A 217 -16.39 -7.40 10.89
CA LYS A 217 -15.10 -7.16 11.55
C LYS A 217 -15.31 -7.29 13.05
N PHE A 218 -14.49 -8.09 13.73
CA PHE A 218 -14.54 -8.25 15.18
C PHE A 218 -13.14 -8.13 15.79
N SER A 219 -13.07 -7.82 17.09
CA SER A 219 -11.81 -7.81 17.83
C SER A 219 -11.89 -8.52 19.17
N PHE A 220 -10.72 -8.93 19.65
CA PHE A 220 -10.51 -9.53 20.97
C PHE A 220 -9.08 -9.24 21.42
N MET A 221 -8.78 -9.43 22.72
CA MET A 221 -7.41 -9.26 23.23
C MET A 221 -6.56 -10.49 22.87
N GLY A 222 -5.47 -10.26 22.15
CA GLY A 222 -4.50 -11.26 21.73
C GLY A 222 -3.33 -11.42 22.71
N ALA A 223 -2.16 -11.75 22.16
CA ALA A 223 -0.92 -11.73 22.93
C ALA A 223 -0.61 -10.31 23.42
N ASN A 224 0.22 -10.17 24.45
CA ASN A 224 0.58 -8.87 25.04
C ASN A 224 -0.60 -7.98 25.49
N ASN A 225 -1.83 -8.53 25.55
CA ASN A 225 -3.06 -7.78 25.81
C ASN A 225 -3.30 -6.64 24.79
N GLU A 226 -2.90 -6.87 23.54
CA GLU A 226 -3.16 -5.97 22.41
C GLU A 226 -4.42 -6.41 21.66
N ALA A 227 -5.15 -5.44 21.09
CA ALA A 227 -6.35 -5.74 20.33
C ALA A 227 -5.99 -6.39 18.99
N VAL A 228 -6.59 -7.54 18.71
CA VAL A 228 -6.46 -8.30 17.47
C VAL A 228 -7.79 -8.23 16.72
N TRP A 229 -7.72 -7.89 15.44
CA TRP A 229 -8.84 -7.83 14.52
C TRP A 229 -8.96 -9.10 13.68
N GLY A 230 -10.19 -9.42 13.30
CA GLY A 230 -10.50 -10.52 12.41
C GLY A 230 -11.85 -10.33 11.72
N TRP A 231 -12.16 -11.26 10.82
CA TRP A 231 -13.36 -11.28 10.01
C TRP A 231 -14.19 -12.52 10.30
N HIS A 232 -15.48 -12.33 10.46
CA HIS A 232 -16.50 -13.36 10.47
C HIS A 232 -17.35 -13.23 9.20
N VAL A 233 -17.51 -14.32 8.45
CA VAL A 233 -18.44 -14.37 7.31
C VAL A 233 -19.40 -15.54 7.50
N ALA A 234 -20.70 -15.28 7.62
CA ALA A 234 -21.70 -16.33 7.76
C ALA A 234 -21.83 -17.14 6.46
N PRO A 235 -22.36 -18.38 6.50
CA PRO A 235 -22.68 -19.15 5.29
C PRO A 235 -23.67 -18.42 4.37
N ALA A 236 -23.33 -18.27 3.09
CA ALA A 236 -24.11 -17.47 2.13
C ALA A 236 -25.51 -18.04 1.85
N ASN A 237 -25.67 -19.36 1.99
CA ASN A 237 -26.93 -20.04 1.72
C ASN A 237 -27.91 -20.00 2.91
N GLY A 238 -27.55 -19.31 4.00
CA GLY A 238 -28.35 -19.17 5.22
C GLY A 238 -28.57 -20.53 5.90
N THR A 239 -27.86 -20.81 6.99
CA THR A 239 -28.06 -22.08 7.69
C THR A 239 -28.05 -21.95 9.21
N ASN A 240 -28.92 -22.77 9.80
CA ASN A 240 -29.04 -23.23 11.19
C ASN A 240 -27.82 -23.06 12.08
N GLN A 241 -28.09 -22.91 13.39
CA GLN A 241 -27.20 -22.67 14.54
C GLN A 241 -25.84 -23.42 14.61
N ARG A 242 -25.53 -24.36 13.71
CA ARG A 242 -24.24 -25.03 13.57
C ARG A 242 -23.85 -25.21 12.10
N ALA A 243 -22.94 -24.36 11.61
CA ALA A 243 -22.27 -24.52 10.32
C ALA A 243 -20.84 -25.06 10.53
N PRO A 244 -20.24 -25.76 9.55
CA PRO A 244 -18.81 -26.08 9.58
C PRO A 244 -17.98 -24.80 9.51
N LEU A 245 -16.86 -24.77 10.23
CA LEU A 245 -15.96 -23.63 10.29
C LEU A 245 -14.80 -23.78 9.29
N ALA A 246 -14.61 -22.77 8.45
CA ALA A 246 -13.37 -22.52 7.73
C ALA A 246 -12.57 -21.46 8.51
N PHE A 247 -11.55 -21.92 9.25
CA PHE A 247 -10.64 -21.04 9.98
C PHE A 247 -9.43 -20.73 9.10
N LEU A 248 -9.30 -19.48 8.66
CA LEU A 248 -8.29 -19.04 7.71
C LEU A 248 -7.13 -18.34 8.41
N ILE A 249 -5.93 -18.84 8.17
CA ILE A 249 -4.66 -18.28 8.65
C ILE A 249 -3.94 -17.73 7.42
N HIS A 250 -3.57 -16.44 7.44
CA HIS A 250 -2.80 -15.87 6.35
C HIS A 250 -1.37 -16.42 6.34
N GLY A 251 -0.74 -16.40 5.16
CA GLY A 251 0.65 -16.84 4.98
C GLY A 251 1.66 -15.75 5.32
N GLY A 252 2.88 -16.15 5.68
CA GLY A 252 3.92 -15.24 6.21
C GLY A 252 3.55 -14.71 7.60
N PRO A 253 4.51 -14.51 8.52
CA PRO A 253 4.19 -13.80 9.75
C PRO A 253 3.67 -12.39 9.46
N GLN A 254 4.12 -11.76 8.38
CA GLN A 254 3.84 -10.35 8.05
C GLN A 254 2.90 -10.16 6.86
N SER A 255 1.62 -10.46 7.07
CA SER A 255 0.53 -10.02 6.21
C SER A 255 -0.76 -9.89 7.03
N SER A 256 -1.81 -9.32 6.44
CA SER A 256 -3.12 -9.20 7.06
C SER A 256 -4.22 -9.66 6.10
N TRP A 257 -5.27 -10.26 6.65
CA TRP A 257 -6.57 -10.31 6.01
C TRP A 257 -7.20 -8.93 6.00
N TYR A 258 -7.09 -8.24 4.87
CA TYR A 258 -7.76 -6.97 4.64
C TYR A 258 -9.24 -7.16 4.28
N ASP A 259 -10.06 -6.11 4.42
CA ASP A 259 -11.37 -5.98 3.79
C ASP A 259 -11.17 -5.85 2.28
N ALA A 260 -10.81 -6.96 1.63
CA ALA A 260 -10.30 -6.97 0.27
C ALA A 260 -10.86 -8.16 -0.51
N TRP A 261 -10.98 -7.99 -1.83
CA TRP A 261 -11.39 -9.06 -2.73
C TRP A 261 -10.18 -9.82 -3.30
N GLY A 262 -9.87 -10.96 -2.71
CA GLY A 262 -8.88 -11.90 -3.27
C GLY A 262 -9.49 -12.85 -4.31
N SER A 263 -8.71 -13.29 -5.30
CA SER A 263 -9.08 -14.40 -6.21
C SER A 263 -8.60 -15.78 -5.71
N GLY A 264 -7.55 -15.82 -4.88
CA GLY A 264 -7.00 -17.05 -4.31
C GLY A 264 -7.59 -17.43 -2.95
N TRP A 265 -7.72 -16.48 -2.04
CA TRP A 265 -8.16 -16.69 -0.65
C TRP A 265 -9.47 -15.94 -0.34
N ASN A 266 -10.49 -16.13 -1.17
CA ASN A 266 -11.74 -15.38 -1.08
C ASN A 266 -12.71 -15.96 -0.04
N PHE A 267 -13.12 -15.17 0.96
CA PHE A 267 -14.02 -15.64 2.03
C PHE A 267 -15.40 -16.05 1.49
N GLN A 268 -15.89 -15.35 0.46
CA GLN A 268 -17.18 -15.66 -0.17
C GLN A 268 -17.16 -17.04 -0.84
N SER A 269 -16.02 -17.51 -1.32
CA SER A 269 -15.90 -18.86 -1.92
C SER A 269 -16.08 -19.98 -0.88
N TYR A 270 -15.64 -19.79 0.35
CA TYR A 270 -15.90 -20.73 1.46
C TYR A 270 -17.35 -20.62 1.94
N SER A 271 -17.81 -19.38 2.13
CA SER A 271 -19.16 -19.09 2.59
C SER A 271 -20.24 -19.62 1.63
N ALA A 272 -20.05 -19.50 0.31
CA ALA A 272 -20.93 -20.05 -0.72
C ALA A 272 -21.04 -21.58 -0.68
N GLN A 273 -20.03 -22.27 -0.13
CA GLN A 273 -20.03 -23.72 0.09
C GLN A 273 -20.67 -24.12 1.43
N GLY A 274 -21.21 -23.17 2.20
CA GLY A 274 -21.92 -23.43 3.44
C GLY A 274 -21.06 -23.35 4.71
N TYR A 275 -19.82 -22.84 4.62
CA TYR A 275 -18.96 -22.65 5.79
C TYR A 275 -19.21 -21.29 6.45
N ALA A 276 -19.14 -21.26 7.78
CA ALA A 276 -18.81 -20.02 8.47
C ALA A 276 -17.31 -19.78 8.32
N VAL A 277 -16.89 -18.56 8.03
CA VAL A 277 -15.48 -18.20 7.89
C VAL A 277 -15.06 -17.39 9.11
N ILE A 278 -13.93 -17.74 9.70
CA ILE A 278 -13.23 -16.91 10.68
C ILE A 278 -11.81 -16.72 10.18
N ALA A 279 -11.37 -15.47 10.06
CA ALA A 279 -10.02 -15.11 9.63
C ALA A 279 -9.43 -14.10 10.62
N ILE A 280 -8.26 -14.37 11.19
CA ILE A 280 -7.67 -13.59 12.29
C ILE A 280 -6.33 -13.02 11.84
N ASN A 281 -6.09 -11.73 12.14
CA ASN A 281 -4.82 -11.04 11.89
C ASN A 281 -3.97 -11.06 13.17
N PHE A 282 -3.30 -12.17 13.41
CA PHE A 282 -2.55 -12.43 14.63
C PHE A 282 -1.26 -11.57 14.72
N HIS A 283 -0.60 -11.58 15.87
CA HIS A 283 0.69 -10.88 16.08
C HIS A 283 1.70 -11.23 14.98
N GLY A 284 2.33 -10.22 14.39
CA GLY A 284 3.08 -10.32 13.15
C GLY A 284 2.38 -9.63 11.97
N SER A 285 1.04 -9.50 11.99
CA SER A 285 0.29 -8.84 10.92
C SER A 285 0.69 -7.39 10.67
N ASP A 286 0.69 -6.98 9.40
CA ASP A 286 1.27 -5.74 8.90
C ASP A 286 0.32 -4.51 8.92
N SER A 287 -0.96 -4.68 9.27
CA SER A 287 -1.95 -3.59 9.29
C SER A 287 -2.13 -2.93 10.67
N TYR A 288 -1.28 -3.25 11.64
CA TYR A 288 -1.34 -2.65 12.98
C TYR A 288 -0.27 -1.61 13.09
N GLY A 289 0.98 -1.93 13.41
CA GLY A 289 2.10 -1.01 13.44
C GLY A 289 3.37 -1.80 13.67
N GLN A 290 4.55 -1.20 13.49
CA GLN A 290 5.79 -1.98 13.41
C GLN A 290 6.04 -2.89 14.61
N ASN A 291 5.79 -2.42 15.84
CA ASN A 291 5.96 -3.27 17.04
C ASN A 291 5.05 -4.51 17.04
N PHE A 292 3.84 -4.40 16.48
CA PHE A 292 2.93 -5.54 16.34
C PHE A 292 3.39 -6.47 15.21
N THR A 293 3.90 -5.91 14.11
CA THR A 293 4.52 -6.66 13.00
C THR A 293 5.76 -7.44 13.45
N ASP A 294 6.51 -6.91 14.41
CA ASP A 294 7.74 -7.50 14.96
C ASP A 294 7.49 -8.57 16.04
N SER A 295 6.23 -8.75 16.47
CA SER A 295 5.87 -9.52 17.68
C SER A 295 5.67 -11.02 17.49
#